data_AF-A0A0K0JZW4-F1
#
_entry.id   AF-A0A0K0JZW4-F1
#
_cell.length_a   1.000
_cell.length_b   1.000
_cell.length_c   1.000
_cell.angle_alpha   90.00
_cell.angle_beta   90.00
_cell.angle_gamma   90.00
#
_symmetry.space_group_name_H-M   'P 1'
#
loop_
_entity.id
_entity.type
_entity.pdbx_description
1 polymer ?
#
loop_
_entity_poly.entity_id
_entity_poly.type
_entity_poly.pdbx_seq_one_letter_code
_entity_poly.pdbx_strand_id
1 'polypeptide(L)'
;MSVDGTTALKNLNNIYNSIHNFIALAEKGNSSDIALKLRHLEASLEQLKEAIDSTSDIIGNENYQRARIADLNRRITLKDGLINSFRNGQCSFGT
;
A
#
# COMPACT_ATOMS: atom_id res chain seq x y z
N MET A 1 6.26 2.73 10.42
CA MET A 1 6.84 2.11 9.23
C MET A 1 5.68 1.66 8.36
N SER A 2 5.58 2.17 7.13
CA SER A 2 4.57 1.73 6.16
C SER A 2 4.93 0.30 5.75
N VAL A 3 4.01 -0.65 5.94
CA VAL A 3 4.22 -2.06 5.59
C VAL A 3 3.88 -2.20 4.10
N ASP A 4 4.88 -2.49 3.29
CA ASP A 4 4.85 -2.61 1.83
C ASP A 4 4.15 -3.90 1.32
N GLY A 5 3.26 -4.48 2.12
CA GLY A 5 2.59 -5.74 1.81
C GLY A 5 3.47 -7.00 1.95
N THR A 6 4.77 -6.87 2.25
CA THR A 6 5.69 -8.03 2.39
C THR A 6 5.20 -9.04 3.44
N THR A 7 4.65 -8.54 4.55
CA THR A 7 4.05 -9.40 5.58
C THR A 7 2.85 -10.18 5.05
N ALA A 8 1.98 -9.56 4.27
CA ALA A 8 0.82 -10.22 3.67
C ALA A 8 1.27 -11.30 2.66
N LEU A 9 2.29 -11.02 1.84
CA LEU A 9 2.87 -12.01 0.92
C LEU A 9 3.48 -13.20 1.66
N LYS A 10 4.20 -12.96 2.75
CA LYS A 10 4.73 -14.02 3.61
C LYS A 10 3.61 -14.87 4.21
N ASN A 11 2.52 -14.25 4.67
CA ASN A 11 1.38 -14.95 5.24
C ASN A 11 0.63 -15.77 4.17
N LEU A 12 0.48 -15.26 2.95
CA LEU A 12 -0.07 -16.03 1.82
C LEU A 12 0.75 -17.28 1.52
N ASN A 13 2.08 -17.17 1.50
CA ASN A 13 2.97 -18.33 1.31
C ASN A 13 2.81 -19.35 2.45
N ASN A 14 2.67 -18.90 3.70
CA ASN A 14 2.44 -19.78 4.84
C ASN A 14 1.08 -20.50 4.74
N ILE A 15 0.04 -19.79 4.31
CA ILE A 15 -1.30 -20.37 4.07
C ILE A 15 -1.23 -21.42 2.97
N TYR A 16 -0.60 -21.11 1.83
CA TYR A 16 -0.43 -22.05 0.73
C TYR A 16 0.27 -23.33 1.19
N ASN A 17 1.40 -23.19 1.90
CA ASN A 17 2.13 -24.34 2.44
C ASN A 17 1.30 -25.12 3.47
N SER A 18 0.50 -24.44 4.29
CA SER A 18 -0.38 -25.07 5.27
C SER A 18 -1.48 -25.88 4.60
N ILE A 19 -2.11 -25.34 3.56
CA ILE A 19 -3.15 -26.04 2.77
C ILE A 19 -2.54 -27.24 2.04
N HIS A 20 -1.40 -27.07 1.39
CA HIS A 20 -0.70 -28.17 0.71
C HIS A 20 -0.37 -29.32 1.67
N ASN A 21 0.18 -28.99 2.85
CA ASN A 21 0.48 -29.98 3.88
C ASN A 21 -0.78 -30.62 4.47
N PHE A 22 -1.86 -29.85 4.63
CA PHE A 22 -3.15 -30.37 5.09
C PHE A 22 -3.71 -31.42 4.14
N ILE A 23 -3.73 -31.14 2.83
CA ILE A 23 -4.21 -32.07 1.80
C ILE A 23 -3.37 -33.35 1.83
N ALA A 24 -2.05 -33.23 1.83
CA ALA A 24 -1.15 -34.39 1.86
C ALA A 24 -1.30 -35.27 3.12
N LEU A 25 -1.72 -34.69 4.26
CA LEU A 25 -2.00 -35.43 5.49
C LEU A 25 -3.38 -36.08 5.47
N ALA A 26 -4.38 -35.38 4.95
CA ALA A 26 -5.73 -35.91 4.77
C ALA A 26 -5.72 -37.15 3.86
N GLU A 27 -4.94 -37.12 2.77
CA GLU A 27 -4.74 -38.25 1.86
C GLU A 27 -4.05 -39.45 2.54
N LYS A 28 -3.22 -39.21 3.56
CA LYS A 28 -2.55 -40.28 4.33
C LYS A 28 -3.41 -40.86 5.47
N GLY A 29 -4.60 -40.29 5.72
CA GLY A 29 -5.50 -40.74 6.79
C GLY A 29 -5.07 -40.34 8.20
N ASN A 30 -4.18 -39.35 8.35
CA ASN A 30 -3.67 -38.90 9.66
C ASN A 30 -4.64 -37.89 10.33
N SER A 31 -5.83 -38.35 10.70
CA SER A 31 -6.94 -37.49 11.16
C SER A 31 -6.68 -36.69 12.43
N SER A 32 -5.82 -37.15 13.34
CA SER A 32 -5.46 -36.40 14.55
C SER A 32 -4.73 -35.10 14.23
N ASP A 33 -3.93 -35.10 13.17
CA ASP A 33 -3.12 -33.96 12.77
C ASP A 33 -3.96 -32.92 12.02
N ILE A 34 -5.05 -33.35 11.36
CA ILE A 34 -5.96 -32.51 10.58
C ILE A 34 -6.53 -31.37 11.43
N ALA A 35 -7.06 -31.66 12.63
CA ALA A 35 -7.67 -30.65 13.50
C ALA A 35 -6.65 -29.60 14.02
N LEU A 36 -5.40 -30.02 14.28
CA LEU A 36 -4.31 -29.09 14.62
C LEU A 36 -3.92 -28.22 13.43
N LYS A 37 -3.87 -28.79 12.22
CA LYS A 37 -3.54 -28.05 11.00
C LYS A 37 -4.62 -27.05 10.60
N LEU A 38 -5.90 -27.38 10.80
CA LEU A 38 -7.00 -26.42 10.59
C LEU A 38 -6.88 -25.21 11.51
N ARG A 39 -6.63 -25.43 12.81
CA ARG A 39 -6.40 -24.31 13.74
C ARG A 39 -5.19 -23.45 13.35
N HIS A 40 -4.13 -24.06 12.83
CA HIS A 40 -2.98 -23.31 12.33
C HIS A 40 -3.30 -22.50 11.06
N LEU A 41 -4.12 -23.07 10.16
CA LEU A 41 -4.60 -22.38 8.97
C LEU A 41 -5.49 -21.19 9.36
N GLU A 42 -6.42 -21.36 10.29
CA GLU A 42 -7.27 -20.28 10.81
C GLU A 42 -6.45 -19.14 11.41
N ALA A 43 -5.44 -19.47 12.24
CA ALA A 43 -4.53 -18.47 12.79
C ALA A 43 -3.73 -17.75 11.70
N SER A 44 -3.29 -18.47 10.66
CA SER A 44 -2.57 -17.87 9.53
C SER A 44 -3.46 -16.96 8.68
N LEU A 45 -4.75 -17.29 8.56
CA LEU A 45 -5.75 -16.45 7.89
C LEU A 45 -6.01 -15.15 8.67
N GLU A 46 -6.10 -15.21 10.00
CA GLU A 46 -6.24 -13.98 10.81
C GLU A 46 -4.99 -13.09 10.69
N GLN A 47 -3.80 -13.69 10.74
CA GLN A 47 -2.55 -12.96 10.50
C GLN A 47 -2.48 -12.33 9.11
N LEU A 48 -3.00 -13.00 8.08
CA LEU A 48 -3.08 -12.43 6.73
C LEU A 48 -4.02 -11.22 6.71
N LYS A 49 -5.19 -11.35 7.33
CA LYS A 49 -6.18 -10.26 7.41
C LYS A 49 -5.59 -9.03 8.12
N GLU A 50 -4.97 -9.22 9.28
CA GLU A 50 -4.27 -8.12 9.99
C GLU A 50 -3.18 -7.49 9.13
N ALA A 51 -2.41 -8.31 8.39
CA ALA A 51 -1.36 -7.81 7.51
C ALA A 51 -1.92 -6.98 6.34
N ILE A 52 -3.05 -7.39 5.76
CA ILE A 52 -3.75 -6.64 4.71
C ILE A 52 -4.27 -5.31 5.28
N ASP A 53 -4.93 -5.33 6.44
CA ASP A 53 -5.45 -4.12 7.09
C ASP A 53 -4.34 -3.14 7.49
N SER A 54 -3.14 -3.65 7.79
CA SER A 54 -1.95 -2.85 8.08
C SER A 54 -1.23 -2.30 6.84
N THR A 55 -1.60 -2.77 5.64
CA THR A 55 -0.98 -2.34 4.39
C THR A 55 -1.36 -0.89 4.14
N SER A 56 -0.35 -0.08 3.78
CA SER A 56 -0.58 1.35 3.57
C SER A 56 -1.54 1.62 2.42
N ASP A 57 -2.35 2.67 2.55
CA ASP A 57 -3.22 3.16 1.48
C ASP A 57 -2.37 3.81 0.37
N ILE A 58 -1.87 2.96 -0.53
CA ILE A 58 -1.02 3.37 -1.66
C ILE A 58 -1.80 4.31 -2.58
N ILE A 59 -3.06 3.99 -2.87
CA ILE A 59 -3.89 4.74 -3.83
C ILE A 59 -4.22 6.13 -3.25
N GLY A 60 -4.61 6.21 -1.98
CA GLY A 60 -4.86 7.48 -1.31
C GLY A 60 -3.61 8.35 -1.26
N ASN A 61 -2.45 7.76 -0.92
CA ASN A 61 -1.19 8.49 -0.89
C ASN A 61 -0.74 8.95 -2.29
N GLU A 62 -0.91 8.13 -3.33
CA GLU A 62 -0.63 8.51 -4.72
C GLU A 62 -1.50 9.71 -5.15
N ASN A 63 -2.81 9.65 -4.88
CA ASN A 63 -3.74 10.73 -5.19
C ASN A 63 -3.37 12.03 -4.46
N TYR A 64 -3.02 11.94 -3.17
CA TYR A 64 -2.56 13.08 -2.39
C TYR A 64 -1.29 13.70 -3.01
N GLN A 65 -0.30 12.89 -3.35
CA GLN A 65 0.94 13.36 -3.97
C GLN A 65 0.67 14.00 -5.33
N ARG A 66 -0.19 13.41 -6.16
CA ARG A 66 -0.58 13.95 -7.47
C ARG A 66 -1.25 15.32 -7.33
N ALA A 67 -2.18 15.46 -6.39
CA ALA A 67 -2.83 16.73 -6.09
C ALA A 67 -1.83 17.78 -5.59
N ARG A 68 -0.89 17.38 -4.73
CA ARG A 68 0.16 18.27 -4.22
C ARG A 68 1.11 18.74 -5.32
N ILE A 69 1.50 17.86 -6.24
CA ILE A 69 2.33 18.21 -7.40
C ILE A 69 1.58 19.18 -8.31
N ALA A 70 0.29 18.96 -8.56
CA ALA A 70 -0.55 19.88 -9.34
C ALA A 70 -0.63 21.28 -8.70
N ASP A 71 -0.82 21.36 -7.39
CA ASP A 71 -0.80 22.63 -6.64
C ASP A 71 0.56 23.33 -6.74
N LEU A 72 1.66 22.59 -6.57
CA LEU A 72 3.01 23.13 -6.69
C LEU A 72 3.28 23.68 -8.09
N ASN A 73 2.90 22.94 -9.14
CA ASN A 73 3.04 23.37 -10.52
C ASN A 73 2.23 24.65 -10.79
N ARG A 74 0.97 24.70 -10.32
CA ARG A 74 0.14 25.92 -10.41
C ARG A 74 0.85 27.12 -9.76
N ARG A 75 1.41 26.95 -8.57
CA ARG A 75 2.12 28.01 -7.85
C ARG A 75 3.39 28.45 -8.57
N ILE A 76 4.12 27.53 -9.20
CA ILE A 76 5.28 27.85 -10.04
C ILE A 76 4.84 28.71 -11.22
N THR A 77 3.80 28.31 -11.96
CA THR A 77 3.27 29.09 -13.10
C THR A 77 2.87 30.51 -12.69
N LEU A 78 2.22 30.68 -11.53
CA LEU A 78 1.87 32.01 -11.02
C LEU A 78 3.12 32.86 -10.70
N LYS A 79 4.14 32.25 -10.10
CA LYS A 79 5.40 32.94 -9.82
C LYS A 79 6.14 33.32 -11.10
N ASP A 80 6.18 32.44 -12.09
CA ASP A 80 6.78 32.73 -13.39
C ASP A 80 6.04 33.87 -14.10
N GLY A 81 4.71 33.91 -14.00
CA GLY A 81 3.90 35.03 -14.47
C GLY A 81 4.30 36.37 -13.86
N LEU A 82 4.49 36.41 -12.53
CA LEU A 82 4.95 37.61 -11.82
C LEU A 82 6.38 38.01 -12.22
N ILE A 83 7.30 37.05 -12.31
CA ILE A 83 8.68 37.32 -12.73
C ILE A 83 8.70 37.93 -14.13
N ASN A 84 7.88 37.39 -15.04
CA ASN A 84 7.77 37.91 -16.40
C ASN A 84 7.14 39.30 -16.45
N SER A 85 6.17 39.63 -15.58
CA SER A 85 5.61 40.99 -15.52
C SER A 85 6.64 42.02 -15.05
N PHE A 86 7.51 41.65 -14.09
CA PHE A 86 8.64 42.50 -13.68
C PHE A 86 9.68 42.64 -14.80
N ARG A 87 10.00 41.54 -15.49
CA ARG A 87 10.99 41.55 -16.58
C ARG A 87 10.54 42.38 -17.79
N ASN A 88 9.25 42.35 -18.11
CA ASN A 88 8.67 43.06 -19.25
C ASN A 88 8.27 44.52 -18.92
N GLY A 89 8.66 45.03 -17.74
CA GLY A 89 8.39 46.42 -17.36
C GLY A 89 6.89 46.75 -17.19
N GLN A 90 6.02 45.76 -17.05
CA GLN A 90 4.57 45.97 -16.90
C GLN A 90 4.17 46.37 -15.48
N CYS A 91 5.10 46.36 -14.52
CA CYS A 91 4.90 47.12 -13.29
C CYS A 91 5.08 48.60 -13.63
N SER A 92 3.97 49.22 -14.05
CA SER A 92 3.77 50.66 -14.01
C SER A 92 4.04 51.11 -12.57
N PHE A 93 5.30 51.45 -12.29
CA PHE A 93 5.65 52.18 -11.10
C PHE A 93 4.97 53.53 -11.24
N GLY A 94 4.06 53.79 -10.31
CA GLY A 94 3.32 55.04 -10.22
C GLY A 94 4.27 56.22 -10.27
N THR A 95 4.08 57.03 -11.30
CA THR A 95 4.27 58.48 -11.32
C THR A 95 3.13 59.06 -12.12
#